data_AF-A0A351VG54-F1
#
_entry.id   AF-A0A351VG54-F1
#
_cell.length_a   1.000
_cell.length_b   1.000
_cell.length_c   1.000
_cell.angle_alpha   90.00
_cell.angle_beta   90.00
_cell.angle_gamma   90.00
#
_symmetry.space_group_name_H-M   'P 1'
#
loop_
_entity.id
_entity.type
_entity.pdbx_description
1 polymer ?
#
loop_
_entity_poly.entity_id
_entity_poly.type
_entity_poly.pdbx_seq_one_letter_code
_entity_poly.pdbx_strand_id
1 'polypeptide(L)'
;MRIIITVTLLLCLVSSAFAAVDDGMPFGDITDANIEAFRTFAKPKGLDLQTDMQKVYEKKDAAALGRIFQFSTKLSNLDINAKTYGQIIYSSFLNLGESWGVESYAKILNSQRPEVRQRIRDFIYYPVTTLPEKIRKTEEKETRKAYPIMFPADYEFGRGNPIFKKTPNKCKTVNGHKAARQVKRHLVLHIA
;
A
#
# COMPACT_ATOMS: atom_id res chain seq x y z
N MET A 1 53.42 44.96 3.35
CA MET A 1 52.61 44.07 2.49
C MET A 1 51.72 43.24 3.40
N ARG A 2 50.40 43.44 3.39
CA ARG A 2 49.42 42.74 4.25
C ARG A 2 48.72 41.68 3.40
N ILE A 3 48.87 40.40 3.76
CA ILE A 3 48.17 39.28 3.11
C ILE A 3 46.91 39.01 3.94
N ILE A 4 45.75 39.34 3.37
CA ILE A 4 44.43 39.06 3.95
C ILE A 4 44.02 37.67 3.47
N ILE A 5 43.99 36.69 4.38
CA ILE A 5 43.51 35.33 4.11
C ILE A 5 42.00 35.33 4.35
N THR A 6 41.21 35.46 3.29
CA THR A 6 39.76 35.24 3.30
C THR A 6 39.50 33.73 3.27
N VAL A 7 39.24 33.12 4.43
CA VAL A 7 38.76 31.73 4.53
C VAL A 7 37.26 31.74 4.25
N THR A 8 36.87 31.48 3.00
CA THR A 8 35.47 31.30 2.62
C THR A 8 35.01 29.91 3.07
N LEU A 9 34.26 29.87 4.16
CA LEU A 9 33.60 28.69 4.69
C LEU A 9 32.52 28.22 3.70
N LEU A 10 32.85 27.24 2.86
CA LEU A 10 31.92 26.60 1.94
C LEU A 10 31.01 25.66 2.73
N LEU A 11 29.86 26.17 3.14
CA LEU A 11 28.79 25.40 3.79
C LEU A 11 28.13 24.49 2.75
N CYS A 12 28.62 23.26 2.61
CA CYS A 12 27.95 22.23 1.82
C CYS A 12 26.60 21.90 2.48
N LEU A 13 25.52 22.47 1.94
CA LEU A 13 24.15 21.97 2.11
C LEU A 13 24.10 20.55 1.51
N VAL A 14 24.30 19.54 2.36
CA VAL A 14 24.02 18.15 2.01
C VAL A 14 22.50 18.01 2.00
N SER A 15 21.89 18.16 0.83
CA SER A 15 20.50 17.80 0.62
C SER A 15 20.36 16.29 0.83
N SER A 16 19.72 15.91 1.94
CA SER A 16 19.36 14.53 2.22
C SER A 16 18.40 14.02 1.14
N ALA A 17 18.93 13.29 0.17
CA ALA A 17 18.13 12.51 -0.77
C ALA A 17 17.51 11.35 0.02
N PHE A 18 16.25 11.48 0.40
CA PHE A 18 15.48 10.36 0.95
C PHE A 18 15.32 9.32 -0.16
N ALA A 19 16.07 8.22 -0.05
CA ALA A 19 15.64 6.97 -0.66
C ALA A 19 14.31 6.60 -0.01
N ALA A 20 13.30 6.25 -0.81
CA ALA A 20 12.05 5.71 -0.28
C ALA A 20 12.39 4.43 0.51
N VAL A 21 12.45 4.58 1.83
CA VAL A 21 12.50 3.50 2.80
C VAL A 21 11.24 2.67 2.57
N ASP A 22 11.35 1.34 2.64
CA ASP A 22 10.17 0.50 2.85
C ASP A 22 9.68 0.75 4.28
N ASP A 23 8.99 1.87 4.45
CA ASP A 23 8.40 2.36 5.70
C ASP A 23 7.03 1.71 5.97
N GLY A 24 6.67 0.68 5.19
CA GLY A 24 5.35 0.07 5.21
C GLY A 24 4.28 0.91 4.50
N MET A 25 4.66 1.94 3.75
CA MET A 25 3.75 2.81 2.99
C MET A 25 3.97 2.70 1.47
N PRO A 26 3.65 1.55 0.86
CA PRO A 26 3.86 1.33 -0.58
C PRO A 26 3.04 2.24 -1.50
N PHE A 27 2.08 2.98 -0.93
CA PHE A 27 1.27 3.96 -1.64
C PHE A 27 1.77 5.40 -1.50
N GLY A 28 2.95 5.58 -0.89
CA GLY A 28 3.53 6.88 -0.52
C GLY A 28 3.02 7.38 0.83
N ASP A 29 3.43 8.59 1.21
CA ASP A 29 3.09 9.19 2.50
C ASP A 29 1.56 9.38 2.65
N ILE A 30 0.93 8.51 3.45
CA ILE A 30 -0.48 8.63 3.82
C ILE A 30 -0.57 9.15 5.25
N THR A 31 -1.09 10.36 5.40
CA THR A 31 -1.28 11.04 6.68
C THR A 31 -2.69 10.80 7.23
N ASP A 32 -2.92 11.12 8.51
CA ASP A 32 -4.25 11.09 9.13
C ASP A 32 -5.25 12.00 8.41
N ALA A 33 -4.78 13.15 7.89
CA ALA A 33 -5.61 14.06 7.10
C ALA A 33 -6.08 13.40 5.79
N ASN A 34 -5.24 12.56 5.17
CA ASN A 34 -5.64 11.78 3.99
C ASN A 34 -6.68 10.72 4.34
N ILE A 35 -6.53 10.05 5.50
CA ILE A 35 -7.50 9.06 5.99
C ILE A 35 -8.85 9.73 6.24
N GLU A 36 -8.89 10.88 6.92
CA GLU A 36 -10.14 11.58 7.21
C GLU A 36 -10.81 12.14 5.94
N ALA A 37 -10.01 12.68 5.01
CA ALA A 37 -10.51 13.07 3.69
C ALA A 37 -11.11 11.87 2.92
N PHE A 38 -10.44 10.72 2.96
CA PHE A 38 -10.93 9.49 2.33
C PHE A 38 -12.24 9.01 2.97
N ARG A 39 -12.36 9.07 4.30
CA ARG A 39 -13.60 8.74 5.02
C ARG A 39 -14.76 9.62 4.56
N THR A 40 -14.53 10.93 4.49
CA THR A 40 -15.51 11.90 4.00
C THR A 40 -15.89 11.63 2.54
N PHE A 41 -14.92 11.27 1.69
CA PHE A 41 -15.16 10.90 0.29
C PHE A 41 -15.99 9.61 0.13
N ALA A 42 -15.73 8.62 0.99
CA ALA A 42 -16.28 7.27 0.90
C ALA A 42 -17.69 7.13 1.49
N LYS A 43 -17.99 7.88 2.56
CA LYS A 43 -19.29 7.84 3.26
C LYS A 43 -20.50 8.06 2.34
N PRO A 44 -20.60 9.12 1.52
CA PRO A 44 -21.74 9.31 0.61
C PRO A 44 -21.80 8.27 -0.51
N LYS A 45 -20.75 7.47 -0.71
CA LYS A 45 -20.69 6.38 -1.69
C LYS A 45 -20.99 5.02 -1.07
N GLY A 46 -21.48 5.00 0.18
CA GLY A 46 -21.97 3.81 0.86
C GLY A 46 -20.92 3.04 1.67
N LEU A 47 -19.74 3.61 1.93
CA LEU A 47 -18.75 3.01 2.84
C LEU A 47 -18.59 3.87 4.10
N ASP A 48 -19.07 3.37 5.24
CA ASP A 48 -18.69 3.90 6.55
C ASP A 48 -17.41 3.21 7.03
N LEU A 49 -16.26 3.73 6.59
CA LEU A 49 -14.97 3.09 6.82
C LEU A 49 -14.66 2.89 8.31
N GLN A 50 -14.96 3.86 9.17
CA GLN A 50 -14.67 3.73 10.61
C GLN A 50 -15.48 2.59 11.21
N THR A 51 -16.79 2.60 10.96
CA THR A 51 -17.69 1.57 11.52
C THR A 51 -17.34 0.19 10.99
N ASP A 52 -17.05 0.06 9.69
CA ASP A 52 -16.71 -1.24 9.10
C ASP A 52 -15.33 -1.74 9.55
N MET A 53 -14.30 -0.88 9.62
CA MET A 53 -12.99 -1.27 10.14
C MET A 53 -13.04 -1.67 11.62
N GLN A 54 -13.85 -0.96 12.42
CA GLN A 54 -14.06 -1.32 13.83
C GLN A 54 -14.67 -2.73 13.95
N LYS A 55 -15.74 -3.02 13.21
CA LYS A 55 -16.36 -4.36 13.18
C LYS A 55 -15.38 -5.43 12.72
N VAL A 56 -14.54 -5.12 11.73
CA VAL A 56 -13.48 -6.02 11.28
C VAL A 56 -12.55 -6.32 12.45
N TYR A 57 -11.88 -5.33 13.03
CA TYR A 57 -10.85 -5.60 14.04
C TYR A 57 -11.38 -6.12 15.38
N GLU A 58 -12.53 -5.65 15.84
CA GLU A 58 -13.08 -6.06 17.16
C GLU A 58 -13.88 -7.36 17.09
N LYS A 59 -14.69 -7.54 16.04
CA LYS A 59 -15.71 -8.61 15.97
C LYS A 59 -15.40 -9.68 14.93
N LYS A 60 -14.27 -9.54 14.23
CA LYS A 60 -13.89 -10.38 13.10
C LYS A 60 -14.96 -10.45 12.00
N ASP A 61 -15.64 -9.34 11.76
CA ASP A 61 -16.78 -9.29 10.84
C ASP A 61 -16.33 -9.39 9.36
N ALA A 62 -16.49 -10.60 8.81
CA ALA A 62 -16.18 -10.89 7.41
C ALA A 62 -17.05 -10.10 6.41
N ALA A 63 -18.29 -9.78 6.76
CA ALA A 63 -19.18 -9.01 5.89
C ALA A 63 -18.75 -7.55 5.83
N ALA A 64 -18.26 -6.99 6.94
CA ALA A 64 -17.67 -5.65 6.97
C ALA A 64 -16.41 -5.57 6.10
N LEU A 65 -15.51 -6.55 6.19
CA LEU A 65 -14.34 -6.61 5.31
C LEU A 65 -14.74 -6.74 3.83
N GLY A 66 -15.77 -7.54 3.54
CA GLY A 66 -16.34 -7.65 2.20
C GLY A 66 -16.86 -6.32 1.65
N ARG A 67 -17.55 -5.51 2.45
CA ARG A 67 -18.00 -4.15 2.04
C ARG A 67 -16.82 -3.22 1.75
N ILE A 68 -15.79 -3.26 2.59
CA ILE A 68 -14.54 -2.51 2.36
C ILE A 68 -13.90 -2.93 1.03
N PHE A 69 -13.87 -4.23 0.71
CA PHE A 69 -13.37 -4.72 -0.57
C PHE A 69 -14.18 -4.22 -1.77
N GLN A 70 -15.51 -4.28 -1.67
CA GLN A 70 -16.40 -3.85 -2.75
C GLN A 70 -16.23 -2.38 -3.11
N PHE A 71 -15.90 -1.53 -2.13
CA PHE A 71 -15.64 -0.12 -2.34
C PHE A 71 -14.52 0.16 -3.35
N SER A 72 -13.57 -0.78 -3.51
CA SER A 72 -12.50 -0.67 -4.51
C SER A 72 -13.03 -0.32 -5.91
N THR A 73 -14.21 -0.81 -6.28
CA THR A 73 -14.85 -0.57 -7.60
C THR A 73 -15.28 0.87 -7.84
N LYS A 74 -15.38 1.69 -6.77
CA LYS A 74 -15.74 3.12 -6.84
C LYS A 74 -14.55 4.02 -7.15
N LEU A 75 -13.34 3.48 -7.13
CA LEU A 75 -12.11 4.18 -7.48
C LEU A 75 -11.85 4.04 -8.98
N SER A 76 -11.43 5.12 -9.64
CA SER A 76 -11.21 5.14 -11.09
C SER A 76 -9.74 5.31 -11.47
N ASN A 77 -8.95 6.00 -10.64
CA ASN A 77 -7.55 6.32 -10.88
C ASN A 77 -6.72 6.08 -9.61
N LEU A 78 -5.40 5.92 -9.75
CA LEU A 78 -4.47 5.82 -8.60
C LEU A 78 -4.13 7.21 -8.00
N ASP A 79 -5.17 7.97 -7.67
CA ASP A 79 -5.06 9.28 -7.00
C ASP A 79 -4.87 9.13 -5.48
N ILE A 80 -4.93 10.23 -4.74
CA ILE A 80 -4.74 10.21 -3.27
C ILE A 80 -5.77 9.32 -2.57
N ASN A 81 -7.03 9.30 -3.01
CA ASN A 81 -8.07 8.46 -2.39
C ASN A 81 -7.79 6.99 -2.63
N ALA A 82 -7.40 6.62 -3.86
CA ALA A 82 -7.05 5.24 -4.18
C ALA A 82 -5.76 4.79 -3.49
N LYS A 83 -4.78 5.68 -3.31
CA LYS A 83 -3.57 5.41 -2.54
C LYS A 83 -3.86 5.21 -1.06
N THR A 84 -4.67 6.08 -0.45
CA THR A 84 -5.13 5.91 0.94
C THR A 84 -5.89 4.60 1.12
N TYR A 85 -6.81 4.29 0.20
CA TYR A 85 -7.51 3.01 0.18
C TYR A 85 -6.55 1.82 0.05
N GLY A 86 -5.59 1.90 -0.87
CA GLY A 86 -4.56 0.88 -1.07
C GLY A 86 -3.76 0.63 0.20
N GLN A 87 -3.38 1.70 0.91
CA GLN A 87 -2.67 1.61 2.19
C GLN A 87 -3.51 0.90 3.26
N ILE A 88 -4.81 1.24 3.37
CA ILE A 88 -5.74 0.58 4.29
C ILE A 88 -5.85 -0.91 3.97
N ILE A 89 -6.02 -1.27 2.68
CA ILE A 89 -6.12 -2.66 2.25
C ILE A 89 -4.83 -3.41 2.56
N TYR A 90 -3.67 -2.87 2.18
CA TYR A 90 -2.38 -3.50 2.41
C TYR A 90 -2.11 -3.70 3.92
N SER A 91 -2.35 -2.68 4.73
CA SER A 91 -2.20 -2.78 6.19
C SER A 91 -3.20 -3.77 6.80
N SER A 92 -4.44 -3.81 6.32
CA SER A 92 -5.42 -4.81 6.76
C SER A 92 -4.99 -6.23 6.41
N PHE A 93 -4.39 -6.44 5.24
CA PHE A 93 -3.88 -7.75 4.82
C PHE A 93 -2.77 -8.23 5.76
N LEU A 94 -1.82 -7.35 6.09
CA LEU A 94 -0.73 -7.70 7.02
C LEU A 94 -1.27 -7.98 8.44
N ASN A 95 -2.09 -7.08 8.98
CA ASN A 95 -2.56 -7.18 10.37
C ASN A 95 -3.57 -8.34 10.57
N LEU A 96 -4.52 -8.47 9.65
CA LEU A 96 -5.53 -9.53 9.70
C LEU A 96 -4.94 -10.88 9.26
N GLY A 97 -3.96 -10.87 8.37
CA GLY A 97 -3.17 -12.06 8.03
C GLY A 97 -2.40 -12.59 9.24
N GLU A 98 -1.74 -11.71 10.01
CA GLU A 98 -1.04 -12.10 11.26
C GLU A 98 -2.03 -12.61 12.32
N SER A 99 -3.19 -11.97 12.47
CA SER A 99 -4.12 -12.30 13.57
C SER A 99 -5.14 -13.39 13.27
N TRP A 100 -5.63 -13.55 12.03
CA TRP A 100 -6.68 -14.51 11.66
C TRP A 100 -6.21 -15.58 10.66
N GLY A 101 -4.97 -15.47 10.19
CA GLY A 101 -4.45 -16.27 9.10
C GLY A 101 -4.78 -15.67 7.74
N VAL A 102 -3.80 -15.76 6.82
CA VAL A 102 -3.94 -15.27 5.44
C VAL A 102 -5.04 -16.03 4.70
N GLU A 103 -5.27 -17.30 5.03
CA GLU A 103 -6.31 -18.15 4.46
C GLU A 103 -7.72 -17.59 4.73
N SER A 104 -7.95 -17.08 5.94
CA SER A 104 -9.24 -16.47 6.32
C SER A 104 -9.50 -15.20 5.52
N TYR A 105 -8.50 -14.32 5.42
CA TYR A 105 -8.57 -13.11 4.59
C TYR A 105 -8.82 -13.47 3.12
N ALA A 106 -8.07 -14.45 2.60
CA ALA A 106 -8.21 -14.91 1.23
C ALA A 106 -9.57 -15.54 0.94
N LYS A 107 -10.16 -16.27 1.90
CA LYS A 107 -11.52 -16.83 1.77
C LYS A 107 -12.57 -15.74 1.59
N ILE A 108 -12.48 -14.65 2.37
CA ILE A 108 -13.39 -13.50 2.25
C ILE A 108 -13.18 -12.80 0.91
N LEU A 109 -11.94 -12.67 0.45
CA LEU A 109 -11.68 -12.08 -0.85
C LEU A 109 -12.19 -12.96 -2.01
N ASN A 110 -12.02 -14.27 -1.90
CA ASN A 110 -12.45 -15.23 -2.91
C ASN A 110 -13.98 -15.38 -2.98
N SER A 111 -14.72 -14.98 -1.95
CA SER A 111 -16.19 -14.90 -2.02
C SER A 111 -16.70 -13.63 -2.73
N GLN A 112 -15.82 -12.65 -3.01
CA GLN A 112 -16.20 -11.46 -3.74
C GLN A 112 -16.34 -11.72 -5.25
N ARG A 113 -17.07 -10.81 -5.91
CA ARG A 113 -17.18 -10.73 -7.38
C ARG A 113 -15.79 -10.68 -8.04
N PRO A 114 -15.63 -11.25 -9.26
CA PRO A 114 -14.32 -11.34 -9.93
C PRO A 114 -13.57 -10.00 -10.02
N GLU A 115 -14.27 -8.91 -10.35
CA GLU A 115 -13.65 -7.58 -10.49
C GLU A 115 -13.13 -7.02 -9.16
N VAL A 116 -13.86 -7.25 -8.06
CA VAL A 116 -13.43 -6.86 -6.71
C VAL A 116 -12.20 -7.68 -6.31
N ARG A 117 -12.26 -9.00 -6.55
CA ARG A 117 -11.16 -9.93 -6.25
C ARG A 117 -9.87 -9.52 -6.92
N GLN A 118 -9.93 -9.25 -8.22
CA GLN A 118 -8.80 -8.78 -9.00
C GLN A 118 -8.24 -7.47 -8.44
N ARG A 119 -9.12 -6.49 -8.17
CA ARG A 119 -8.69 -5.16 -7.72
C ARG A 119 -8.02 -5.17 -6.35
N ILE A 120 -8.52 -5.96 -5.40
CA ILE A 120 -7.89 -6.09 -4.08
C ILE A 120 -6.55 -6.82 -4.20
N ARG A 121 -6.47 -7.89 -5.00
CA ARG A 121 -5.17 -8.53 -5.28
C ARG A 121 -4.18 -7.54 -5.87
N ASP A 122 -4.60 -6.70 -6.80
CA ASP A 122 -3.74 -5.66 -7.38
C ASP A 122 -3.28 -4.66 -6.31
N PHE A 123 -4.14 -4.19 -5.41
CA PHE A 123 -3.72 -3.33 -4.29
C PHE A 123 -2.71 -4.03 -3.37
N ILE A 124 -2.92 -5.31 -3.03
CA ILE A 124 -2.00 -6.06 -2.17
C ILE A 124 -0.66 -6.35 -2.89
N TYR A 125 -0.69 -6.59 -4.20
CA TYR A 125 0.49 -6.92 -5.00
C TYR A 125 1.26 -5.69 -5.48
N TYR A 126 0.63 -4.51 -5.50
CA TYR A 126 1.23 -3.25 -5.94
C TYR A 126 2.64 -2.97 -5.38
N PRO A 127 2.94 -3.21 -4.08
CA PRO A 127 4.28 -2.99 -3.53
C PRO A 127 5.36 -3.79 -4.24
N VAL A 128 5.07 -5.02 -4.66
CA VAL A 128 6.02 -5.85 -5.41
C VAL A 128 6.34 -5.21 -6.76
N THR A 129 5.36 -4.56 -7.39
CA THR A 129 5.52 -3.95 -8.72
C THR A 129 6.36 -2.69 -8.71
N THR A 130 6.42 -1.97 -7.59
CA THR A 130 7.20 -0.74 -7.40
C THR A 130 8.68 -1.00 -7.10
N LEU A 131 9.03 -2.25 -6.79
CA LEU A 131 10.42 -2.64 -6.53
C LEU A 131 11.32 -2.47 -7.76
N PRO A 132 12.62 -2.17 -7.56
CA PRO A 132 13.61 -2.20 -8.62
C PRO A 132 13.61 -3.54 -9.36
N GLU A 133 13.74 -3.50 -10.69
CA GLU A 133 13.65 -4.68 -11.56
C GLU A 133 14.57 -5.84 -11.14
N LYS A 134 15.75 -5.51 -10.61
CA LYS A 134 16.76 -6.48 -10.14
C LYS A 134 16.23 -7.40 -9.03
N ILE A 135 15.35 -6.92 -8.17
CA ILE A 135 14.79 -7.69 -7.05
C ILE A 135 13.34 -8.10 -7.28
N ARG A 136 12.61 -7.34 -8.12
CA ARG A 136 11.18 -7.57 -8.37
C ARG A 136 10.87 -9.01 -8.77
N LYS A 137 11.59 -9.62 -9.72
CA LYS A 137 11.32 -11.00 -10.17
C LYS A 137 11.42 -12.03 -9.03
N THR A 138 12.37 -11.83 -8.12
CA THR A 138 12.55 -12.69 -6.96
C THR A 138 11.39 -12.51 -5.99
N GLU A 139 11.04 -11.26 -5.66
CA GLU A 139 9.91 -10.96 -4.75
C GLU A 139 8.56 -11.38 -5.33
N GLU A 140 8.36 -11.26 -6.64
CA GLU A 140 7.15 -11.77 -7.33
C GLU A 140 7.00 -13.28 -7.14
N LYS A 141 8.12 -14.02 -7.27
CA LYS A 141 8.15 -15.48 -7.07
C LYS A 141 7.92 -15.85 -5.61
N GLU A 142 8.62 -15.20 -4.68
CA GLU A 142 8.48 -15.49 -3.25
C GLU A 142 7.10 -15.12 -2.72
N THR A 143 6.52 -13.99 -3.16
CA THR A 143 5.15 -13.58 -2.80
C THR A 143 4.11 -14.60 -3.26
N ARG A 144 4.21 -15.07 -4.52
CA ARG A 144 3.30 -16.11 -5.05
C ARG A 144 3.46 -17.44 -4.33
N LYS A 145 4.68 -17.80 -3.94
CA LYS A 145 4.98 -19.00 -3.17
C LYS A 145 4.47 -18.92 -1.73
N ALA A 146 4.59 -17.75 -1.09
CA ALA A 146 4.16 -17.52 0.28
C ALA A 146 2.63 -17.48 0.39
N TYR A 147 1.94 -16.92 -0.61
CA TYR A 147 0.50 -16.71 -0.58
C TYR A 147 -0.22 -17.27 -1.82
N PRO A 148 -0.15 -18.59 -2.08
CA PRO A 148 -0.67 -19.19 -3.32
C PRO A 148 -2.20 -19.07 -3.46
N ILE A 149 -2.94 -19.05 -2.35
CA ILE A 149 -4.39 -18.83 -2.35
C ILE A 149 -4.72 -17.37 -2.70
N MET A 150 -3.83 -16.44 -2.34
CA MET A 150 -4.01 -15.02 -2.64
C MET A 150 -3.62 -14.69 -4.07
N PHE A 151 -2.51 -15.26 -4.54
CA PHE A 151 -1.95 -15.05 -5.86
C PHE A 151 -1.84 -16.39 -6.60
N PRO A 152 -2.95 -16.90 -7.17
CA PRO A 152 -2.91 -18.14 -7.93
C PRO A 152 -2.02 -18.01 -9.18
N ALA A 153 -1.68 -19.15 -9.80
CA ALA A 153 -0.77 -19.18 -10.94
C ALA A 153 -1.25 -18.32 -12.13
N ASP A 154 -2.57 -18.25 -12.34
CA ASP A 154 -3.23 -17.46 -13.38
C ASP A 154 -3.44 -15.97 -13.01
N TYR A 155 -3.00 -15.54 -11.82
CA TYR A 155 -3.06 -14.15 -11.43
C TYR A 155 -2.08 -13.32 -12.26
N GLU A 156 -2.60 -12.24 -12.84
CA GLU A 156 -1.86 -11.22 -13.57
C GLU A 156 -2.19 -9.86 -12.95
N PHE A 157 -1.15 -9.09 -12.60
CA PHE A 157 -1.31 -7.78 -12.00
C PHE A 157 -1.96 -6.79 -12.97
N GLY A 158 -2.99 -6.07 -12.51
CA GLY A 158 -3.66 -5.03 -13.28
C GLY A 158 -4.54 -5.55 -14.42
N ARG A 159 -4.79 -6.87 -14.49
CA ARG A 159 -5.62 -7.50 -15.53
C ARG A 159 -7.01 -6.86 -15.58
N GLY A 160 -7.32 -6.19 -16.68
CA GLY A 160 -8.59 -5.49 -16.87
C GLY A 160 -8.81 -4.27 -15.95
N ASN A 161 -7.78 -3.82 -15.21
CA ASN A 161 -7.92 -2.79 -14.19
C ASN A 161 -7.21 -1.48 -14.61
N PRO A 162 -7.97 -0.43 -14.98
CA PRO A 162 -7.38 0.83 -15.46
C PRO A 162 -6.63 1.62 -14.38
N ILE A 163 -6.91 1.40 -13.09
CA ILE A 163 -6.27 2.14 -11.98
C ILE A 163 -4.74 1.99 -12.02
N PHE A 164 -4.26 0.78 -12.33
CA PHE A 164 -2.84 0.45 -12.32
C PHE A 164 -2.21 0.43 -13.72
N LYS A 165 -2.95 0.82 -14.76
CA LYS A 165 -2.35 1.00 -16.09
C LYS A 165 -1.34 2.13 -15.96
N LYS A 166 -0.07 1.82 -16.28
CA LYS A 166 1.05 2.78 -16.27
C LYS A 166 0.62 4.09 -16.92
N THR A 167 0.43 5.15 -16.13
CA THR A 167 0.70 6.49 -16.64
C THR A 167 2.20 6.52 -17.00
N PRO A 168 2.58 7.01 -18.19
CA PRO A 168 3.97 7.01 -18.63
C PRO A 168 4.76 8.05 -17.82
N ASN A 169 5.16 7.71 -16.61
CA ASN A 169 6.08 8.52 -15.83
C ASN A 169 7.49 7.97 -16.00
N LYS A 170 8.30 8.74 -16.75
CA LYS A 170 9.76 8.64 -16.82
C LYS A 170 10.31 8.66 -15.40
N CYS A 171 10.73 7.53 -14.84
CA CYS A 171 11.48 7.53 -13.59
C CYS A 171 12.92 7.11 -13.87
N LYS A 172 13.84 8.07 -13.69
CA LYS A 172 15.29 7.86 -13.78
C LYS A 172 15.73 6.98 -12.61
N THR A 173 16.47 5.93 -12.93
CA THR A 173 17.09 4.98 -12.00
C THR A 173 18.15 5.63 -11.11
N VAL A 174 18.17 5.31 -9.81
CA VAL A 174 19.37 5.43 -8.96
C VAL A 174 19.49 4.17 -8.06
N ASN A 175 20.73 3.66 -7.97
CA ASN A 175 21.14 2.42 -7.29
C ASN A 175 21.29 2.60 -5.76
N GLY A 176 21.12 1.51 -4.98
CA GLY A 176 22.03 1.20 -3.86
C GLY A 176 21.43 0.93 -2.45
N HIS A 177 21.42 -0.35 -2.09
CA HIS A 177 21.75 -1.00 -0.79
C HIS A 177 21.04 -0.74 0.57
N LYS A 178 20.54 -1.87 1.11
CA LYS A 178 20.48 -2.39 2.50
C LYS A 178 19.93 -1.51 3.64
N ALA A 179 18.80 -1.93 4.22
CA ALA A 179 18.70 -2.50 5.58
C ALA A 179 17.21 -2.71 5.96
N ALA A 180 16.96 -3.73 6.78
CA ALA A 180 15.66 -4.27 7.13
C ALA A 180 15.14 -3.77 8.49
N ARG A 181 13.82 -3.97 8.68
CA ARG A 181 13.04 -4.04 9.93
C ARG A 181 12.66 -2.72 10.61
N GLN A 182 11.46 -2.79 11.20
CA GLN A 182 10.79 -1.84 12.12
C GLN A 182 9.89 -0.89 11.34
N VAL A 183 8.55 -1.01 11.40
CA VAL A 183 7.72 -0.39 12.45
C VAL A 183 6.41 -1.19 12.68
N LYS A 184 6.20 -1.68 13.91
CA LYS A 184 5.04 -2.49 14.35
C LYS A 184 3.97 -1.68 15.14
N ARG A 185 3.91 -0.33 15.11
CA ARG A 185 3.19 0.39 16.20
C ARG A 185 2.36 1.64 15.93
N HIS A 186 2.11 2.09 14.69
CA HIS A 186 1.36 3.35 14.52
C HIS A 186 -0.10 3.26 14.06
N LEU A 187 -0.53 2.23 13.33
CA LEU A 187 -1.90 2.23 12.81
C LEU A 187 -3.00 1.77 13.79
N VAL A 188 -2.65 1.15 14.92
CA VAL A 188 -3.63 0.61 15.87
C VAL A 188 -4.18 1.67 16.83
N LEU A 189 -3.50 2.80 16.99
CA LEU A 189 -3.85 3.81 18.01
C LEU A 189 -4.80 4.91 17.54
N HIS A 190 -5.19 4.97 16.26
CA HIS A 190 -6.07 6.04 15.74
C HIS A 190 -7.41 5.52 15.21
N ILE A 191 -7.68 4.22 15.34
CA ILE A 191 -8.96 3.58 14.96
C ILE A 191 -9.72 3.06 16.20
N ALA A 192 -9.10 3.06 17.38
CA ALA A 192 -9.74 2.73 18.66
C ALA A 192 -10.29 3.98 19.35
#